data_AF-A0AAD6UNL4-F1
#
_entry.id   AF-A0AAD6UNL4-F1
#
_cell.length_a   1.000
_cell.length_b   1.000
_cell.length_c   1.000
_cell.angle_alpha   90.00
_cell.angle_beta   90.00
_cell.angle_gamma   90.00
#
_symmetry.space_group_name_H-M   'P 1'
#
loop_
_entity.id
_entity.type
_entity.pdbx_description
1 polymer ?
#
loop_
_entity_poly.entity_id
_entity_poly.type
_entity_poly.pdbx_seq_one_letter_code
_entity_poly.pdbx_strand_id
1 'polypeptide(L)'
;MSDDDPTFIPPPLPILSSQQQADYDSLLIDLNLKQAPVQSQSSQPPSKKSRANSSRYSSSRSAWDRTFSSAKFARRGVNPHLQLVETMMRGAIVRWGAVRQEDEDSDPLPADEVKLREQQVKDFDVIIKNLRDMAPVLKYMYLDSATCTAWEILIKKDCVQTRANDTSKLKTKHEYFLPDDRKDVLFPALRNNTVKTDRDLGHPMLRYLLLPPHMRMHLPPLEFRQPAPDTPMPTLSYVTIDHPFAADLAPASSAEAQKIIDGIAANTLVLTVDDFPSAFWEEGSYDPEDEAKGLFKGYMVPRVLRHTWTGPESAMVEPSKKRKKGIRRDCNANLHKQYVVTPEMAGNALCQVRTMLSNDNWSESDGDFDYEQLFNSVVAILRPDPATPAGVRAWAKETLQWLQDQTFGSYKPEEDDEEESRPALASVVTRIFKQRAT
;
A
#
# COMPACT_ATOMS: atom_id res chain seq x y z
N MET A 1 4.43 -5.77 -38.93
CA MET A 1 3.08 -5.94 -39.52
C MET A 1 2.59 -4.54 -39.82
N SER A 2 2.42 -4.23 -41.10
CA SER A 2 2.04 -2.91 -41.60
C SER A 2 0.51 -2.80 -41.55
N ASP A 3 0.01 -2.17 -40.49
CA ASP A 3 -1.41 -1.84 -40.27
C ASP A 3 -1.74 -0.51 -40.98
N ASP A 4 -1.88 -0.52 -42.29
CA ASP A 4 -2.58 0.56 -43.00
C ASP A 4 -3.90 -0.03 -43.52
N ASP A 5 -4.90 -0.13 -42.64
CA ASP A 5 -6.29 -0.23 -43.08
C ASP A 5 -6.71 1.18 -43.55
N PRO A 6 -6.87 1.40 -44.87
CA PRO A 6 -7.16 2.71 -45.42
C PRO A 6 -8.55 3.25 -45.03
N THR A 7 -9.36 2.48 -44.29
CA THR A 7 -10.71 2.85 -43.86
C THR A 7 -10.80 3.20 -42.37
N PHE A 8 -9.72 3.04 -41.60
CA PHE A 8 -9.73 3.34 -40.17
C PHE A 8 -9.79 4.86 -39.91
N ILE A 9 -10.86 5.31 -39.26
CA ILE A 9 -11.03 6.69 -38.80
C ILE A 9 -10.73 6.71 -37.29
N PRO A 10 -9.67 7.42 -36.84
CA PRO A 10 -9.35 7.50 -35.43
C PRO A 10 -10.45 8.24 -34.64
N PRO A 11 -10.63 7.92 -33.34
CA PRO A 11 -11.62 8.60 -32.52
C PRO A 11 -11.31 10.11 -32.41
N PRO A 12 -12.34 10.97 -32.28
CA PRO A 12 -12.12 12.41 -32.12
C PRO A 12 -11.38 12.69 -30.81
N LEU A 13 -10.29 13.46 -30.92
CA LEU A 13 -9.47 13.81 -29.76
C LEU A 13 -10.11 14.94 -28.94
N PRO A 14 -10.10 14.86 -27.61
CA PRO A 14 -10.60 15.93 -26.76
C PRO A 14 -9.72 17.18 -26.87
N ILE A 15 -10.33 18.37 -26.72
CA ILE A 15 -9.58 19.63 -26.72
C ILE A 15 -8.87 19.79 -25.38
N LEU A 16 -7.53 19.89 -25.42
CA LEU A 16 -6.71 20.18 -24.24
C LEU A 16 -6.62 21.69 -23.99
N SER A 17 -6.62 22.09 -22.71
CA SER A 17 -6.23 23.44 -22.31
C SER A 17 -4.74 23.68 -22.59
N SER A 18 -4.29 24.94 -22.60
CA SER A 18 -2.86 25.25 -22.80
C SER A 18 -1.94 24.55 -21.81
N GLN A 19 -2.37 24.41 -20.54
CA GLN A 19 -1.59 23.69 -19.52
C GLN A 19 -1.58 22.18 -19.77
N GLN A 20 -2.73 21.60 -20.13
CA GLN A 20 -2.82 20.17 -20.44
C GLN A 20 -2.02 19.81 -21.69
N GLN A 21 -1.99 20.69 -22.69
CA GLN A 21 -1.15 20.52 -23.88
C GLN A 21 0.34 20.56 -23.53
N ALA A 22 0.76 21.47 -22.64
CA ALA A 22 2.14 21.51 -22.15
C ALA A 22 2.51 20.25 -21.36
N ASP A 23 1.58 19.72 -20.55
CA ASP A 23 1.77 18.47 -19.81
C ASP A 23 1.88 17.26 -20.75
N TYR A 24 1.04 17.18 -21.79
CA TYR A 24 1.14 16.16 -22.83
C TYR A 24 2.50 16.21 -23.55
N ASP A 25 2.91 17.39 -24.00
CA ASP A 25 4.19 17.58 -24.68
C ASP A 25 5.38 17.21 -23.79
N SER A 26 5.32 17.53 -22.49
CA SER A 26 6.34 17.13 -21.51
C SER A 26 6.43 15.62 -21.39
N LEU A 27 5.30 14.91 -21.34
CA LEU A 27 5.29 13.44 -21.30
C LEU A 27 5.90 12.85 -22.56
N LEU A 28 5.59 13.38 -23.74
CA LEU A 28 6.20 12.91 -24.99
C LEU A 28 7.73 13.09 -24.99
N ILE A 29 8.24 14.19 -24.44
CA ILE A 29 9.68 14.40 -24.28
C ILE A 29 10.27 13.35 -23.31
N ASP A 30 9.65 13.13 -22.15
CA ASP A 30 10.11 12.16 -21.14
C ASP A 30 10.03 10.69 -21.62
N LEU A 31 9.16 10.43 -22.60
CA LEU A 31 9.03 9.16 -23.31
C LEU A 31 9.96 9.04 -24.53
N ASN A 32 10.72 10.09 -24.86
CA ASN A 32 11.57 10.21 -26.06
C ASN A 32 10.81 10.12 -27.39
N LEU A 33 9.54 10.55 -27.40
CA LEU A 33 8.69 10.62 -28.59
C LEU A 33 8.64 12.02 -29.21
N LYS A 34 9.14 13.03 -28.49
CA LYS A 34 9.27 14.42 -28.96
C LYS A 34 10.64 14.97 -28.56
N GLN A 35 11.27 15.75 -29.45
CA GLN A 35 12.53 16.43 -29.13
C GLN A 35 12.27 17.63 -28.21
N ALA A 36 13.12 17.81 -27.21
CA ALA A 36 13.11 19.03 -26.40
C ALA A 36 13.49 20.24 -27.26
N PRO A 37 12.91 21.43 -27.02
CA PRO A 37 13.31 22.65 -27.71
C PRO A 37 14.82 22.90 -27.56
N VAL A 38 15.48 23.32 -28.64
CA VAL A 38 16.94 23.50 -28.75
C VAL A 38 17.52 24.49 -27.72
N GLN A 39 16.69 25.29 -27.04
CA GLN A 39 17.11 26.30 -26.06
C GLN A 39 17.26 25.82 -24.60
N SER A 40 17.05 24.53 -24.31
CA SER A 40 17.18 24.00 -22.93
C SER A 40 18.26 22.93 -22.74
N GLN A 41 19.39 23.03 -23.47
CA GLN A 41 20.64 22.37 -23.05
C GLN A 41 21.41 23.27 -22.09
N SER A 42 20.81 23.56 -20.93
CA SER A 42 21.59 23.90 -19.74
C SER A 42 22.12 22.59 -19.18
N SER A 43 23.40 22.33 -19.41
CA SER A 43 24.22 21.28 -18.79
C SER A 43 24.32 21.47 -17.28
N GLN A 44 23.20 21.26 -16.59
CA GLN A 44 23.16 21.04 -15.16
C GLN A 44 22.59 19.63 -14.96
N PRO A 45 23.29 18.69 -14.29
CA PRO A 45 22.62 17.50 -13.77
C PRO A 45 21.45 17.99 -12.90
N PRO A 46 20.32 17.25 -12.80
CA PRO A 46 19.14 17.72 -12.07
C PRO A 46 19.59 18.20 -10.69
N SER A 47 19.58 19.52 -10.51
CA SER A 47 20.23 20.11 -9.37
C SER A 47 19.47 19.65 -8.14
N LYS A 48 20.19 19.00 -7.23
CA LYS A 48 19.69 18.72 -5.90
C LYS A 48 19.23 20.06 -5.31
N LYS A 49 17.93 20.18 -5.00
CA LYS A 49 17.20 21.29 -4.33
C LYS A 49 16.50 22.21 -5.34
N SER A 50 15.20 22.02 -5.58
CA SER A 50 14.16 22.30 -4.59
C SER A 50 13.11 21.17 -4.54
N ARG A 51 13.20 20.28 -3.56
CA ARG A 51 12.02 19.55 -3.06
C ARG A 51 11.14 20.55 -2.31
N ALA A 52 10.56 21.51 -3.02
CA ALA A 52 9.50 22.32 -2.44
C ALA A 52 8.26 21.43 -2.35
N ASN A 53 8.13 20.74 -1.20
CA ASN A 53 6.99 20.75 -0.28
C ASN A 53 5.59 21.09 -0.83
N SER A 54 5.27 20.63 -2.04
CA SER A 54 4.00 20.90 -2.71
C SER A 54 3.30 19.57 -2.99
N SER A 55 1.97 19.61 -2.96
CA SER A 55 1.13 18.45 -3.28
C SER A 55 1.53 17.86 -4.63
N ARG A 56 1.24 16.57 -4.87
CA ARG A 56 1.29 16.00 -6.22
C ARG A 56 0.58 16.88 -7.24
N TYR A 57 -0.56 17.44 -6.87
CA TYR A 57 -1.38 18.24 -7.75
C TYR A 57 -0.78 19.62 -8.05
N SER A 58 0.40 19.94 -7.52
CA SER A 58 1.07 21.19 -7.85
C SER A 58 1.53 21.17 -9.29
N SER A 59 1.11 22.18 -10.04
CA SER A 59 1.61 22.51 -11.39
C SER A 59 3.12 22.73 -11.45
N SER A 60 3.80 22.92 -10.31
CA SER A 60 5.25 23.01 -10.24
C SER A 60 5.98 21.66 -10.39
N ARG A 61 5.26 20.54 -10.29
CA ARG A 61 5.81 19.20 -10.56
C ARG A 61 5.66 18.84 -12.04
N SER A 62 6.65 18.17 -12.61
CA SER A 62 6.56 17.71 -14.00
C SER A 62 5.37 16.75 -14.19
N ALA A 63 4.80 16.75 -15.38
CA ALA A 63 3.71 15.84 -15.75
C ALA A 63 4.11 14.36 -15.52
N TRP A 64 5.37 14.03 -15.80
CA TRP A 64 5.97 12.73 -15.46
C TRP A 64 5.87 12.41 -13.97
N ASP A 65 6.33 13.31 -13.10
CA ASP A 65 6.30 13.12 -11.66
C ASP A 65 4.89 12.95 -11.12
N ARG A 66 3.92 13.72 -11.65
CA ARG A 66 2.51 13.67 -11.25
C ARG A 66 1.87 12.34 -11.65
N THR A 67 2.10 11.91 -12.90
CA THR A 67 1.62 10.65 -13.45
C THR A 67 2.26 9.45 -12.73
N PHE A 68 3.58 9.41 -12.66
CA PHE A 68 4.32 8.25 -12.15
C PHE A 68 4.18 8.07 -10.62
N SER A 69 3.96 9.15 -9.88
CA SER A 69 3.66 9.01 -8.46
C SER A 69 2.33 8.24 -8.25
N SER A 70 1.44 8.14 -9.24
CA SER A 70 0.18 7.39 -9.14
C SER A 70 0.33 5.87 -9.22
N ALA A 71 1.28 5.30 -9.96
CA ALA A 71 1.52 3.86 -9.84
C ALA A 71 1.91 3.47 -8.40
N LYS A 72 2.64 4.34 -7.70
CA LYS A 72 2.91 4.14 -6.26
C LYS A 72 1.63 4.23 -5.42
N PHE A 73 0.65 5.05 -5.82
CA PHE A 73 -0.66 5.05 -5.17
C PHE A 73 -1.40 3.74 -5.42
N ALA A 74 -1.50 3.33 -6.68
CA ALA A 74 -2.24 2.14 -7.12
C ALA A 74 -1.81 0.90 -6.31
N ARG A 75 -0.49 0.70 -6.16
CA ARG A 75 0.06 -0.41 -5.37
C ARG A 75 -0.21 -0.31 -3.87
N ARG A 76 -0.39 0.89 -3.31
CA ARG A 76 -0.52 1.10 -1.85
C ARG A 76 -1.95 1.18 -1.37
N GLY A 77 -2.82 1.78 -2.17
CA GLY A 77 -4.18 2.17 -1.78
C GLY A 77 -5.27 1.67 -2.72
N VAL A 78 -4.93 0.94 -3.78
CA VAL A 78 -5.90 0.29 -4.67
C VAL A 78 -5.73 -1.22 -4.58
N ASN A 79 -4.66 -1.78 -5.15
CA ASN A 79 -4.37 -3.20 -4.98
C ASN A 79 -2.86 -3.46 -5.23
N PRO A 80 -2.12 -4.07 -4.28
CA PRO A 80 -0.70 -4.31 -4.45
C PRO A 80 -0.38 -5.33 -5.56
N HIS A 81 -1.33 -6.22 -5.89
CA HIS A 81 -1.20 -7.25 -6.91
C HIS A 81 -1.63 -6.82 -8.31
N LEU A 82 -2.17 -5.59 -8.49
CA LEU A 82 -2.64 -5.05 -9.77
C LEU A 82 -1.82 -5.44 -11.00
N GLN A 83 -2.50 -5.99 -12.00
CA GLN A 83 -2.01 -6.06 -13.37
C GLN A 83 -2.18 -4.67 -14.00
N LEU A 84 -1.26 -3.75 -13.70
CA LEU A 84 -1.47 -2.31 -13.94
C LEU A 84 -1.63 -2.00 -15.44
N VAL A 85 -0.92 -2.68 -16.34
CA VAL A 85 -1.09 -2.50 -17.79
C VAL A 85 -2.52 -2.87 -18.20
N GLU A 86 -2.96 -4.06 -17.82
CA GLU A 86 -4.28 -4.62 -18.13
C GLU A 86 -5.39 -3.76 -17.51
N THR A 87 -5.19 -3.31 -16.27
CA THR A 87 -6.09 -2.39 -15.55
C THR A 87 -6.24 -1.08 -16.31
N MET A 88 -5.12 -0.47 -16.71
CA MET A 88 -5.13 0.81 -17.43
C MET A 88 -5.75 0.65 -18.82
N MET A 89 -5.39 -0.40 -19.56
CA MET A 89 -5.95 -0.67 -20.89
C MET A 89 -7.46 -0.93 -20.85
N ARG A 90 -7.91 -1.87 -20.01
CA ARG A 90 -9.33 -2.26 -19.96
C ARG A 90 -10.19 -1.14 -19.40
N GLY A 91 -9.72 -0.47 -18.35
CA GLY A 91 -10.40 0.70 -17.81
C GLY A 91 -10.56 1.80 -18.84
N ALA A 92 -9.51 2.09 -19.62
CA ALA A 92 -9.58 3.05 -20.71
C ALA A 92 -10.58 2.63 -21.80
N ILE A 93 -10.57 1.36 -22.23
CA ILE A 93 -11.54 0.84 -23.21
C ILE A 93 -12.99 1.06 -22.72
N VAL A 94 -13.29 0.66 -21.48
CA VAL A 94 -14.65 0.72 -20.93
C VAL A 94 -15.10 2.16 -20.64
N ARG A 95 -14.19 3.04 -20.22
CA ARG A 95 -14.52 4.41 -19.78
C ARG A 95 -14.36 5.46 -20.86
N TRP A 96 -13.42 5.27 -21.78
CA TRP A 96 -13.08 6.25 -22.81
C TRP A 96 -13.41 5.77 -24.22
N GLY A 97 -13.77 4.49 -24.40
CA GLY A 97 -14.17 3.89 -25.66
C GLY A 97 -13.01 3.17 -26.35
N ALA A 98 -13.30 2.08 -27.06
CA ALA A 98 -12.28 1.35 -27.79
C ALA A 98 -11.68 2.20 -28.92
N VAL A 99 -10.36 2.17 -29.04
CA VAL A 99 -9.61 2.89 -30.10
C VAL A 99 -9.67 2.14 -31.44
N ARG A 100 -9.75 0.80 -31.39
CA ARG A 100 -9.95 -0.09 -32.54
C ARG A 100 -11.11 -1.03 -32.23
N GLN A 101 -11.88 -1.44 -33.24
CA GLN A 101 -12.92 -2.46 -33.04
C GLN A 101 -12.26 -3.79 -32.67
N GLU A 102 -12.75 -4.41 -31.60
CA GLU A 102 -12.41 -5.80 -31.26
C GLU A 102 -13.31 -6.72 -32.08
N ASP A 103 -12.79 -7.86 -32.54
CA ASP A 103 -13.59 -8.86 -33.26
C ASP A 103 -14.72 -9.35 -32.34
N GLU A 104 -15.98 -9.18 -32.77
CA GLU A 104 -17.18 -9.50 -31.98
C GLU A 104 -17.39 -11.01 -31.75
N ASP A 105 -16.61 -11.87 -32.42
CA ASP A 105 -16.71 -13.33 -32.38
C ASP A 105 -15.83 -13.96 -31.28
N SER A 106 -16.07 -13.60 -30.02
CA SER A 106 -15.42 -14.27 -28.88
C SER A 106 -16.42 -15.09 -28.05
N ASP A 107 -16.01 -16.31 -27.69
CA ASP A 107 -16.75 -17.16 -26.75
C ASP A 107 -17.02 -16.42 -25.43
N PRO A 108 -18.15 -16.69 -24.76
CA PRO A 108 -18.45 -16.08 -23.48
C PRO A 108 -17.35 -16.40 -22.47
N LEU A 109 -16.84 -15.35 -21.83
CA LEU A 109 -15.74 -15.46 -20.88
C LEU A 109 -16.16 -16.25 -19.63
N PRO A 110 -15.23 -17.01 -19.02
CA PRO A 110 -15.44 -17.59 -17.70
C PRO A 110 -15.85 -16.56 -16.64
N ALA A 111 -16.69 -16.96 -15.68
CA ALA A 111 -17.28 -16.04 -14.70
C ALA A 111 -16.26 -15.35 -13.78
N ASP A 112 -15.15 -16.04 -13.47
CA ASP A 112 -14.00 -15.52 -12.76
C ASP A 112 -13.26 -14.44 -13.56
N GLU A 113 -13.10 -14.64 -14.87
CA GLU A 113 -12.50 -13.63 -15.74
C GLU A 113 -13.39 -12.38 -15.87
N VAL A 114 -14.70 -12.56 -15.95
CA VAL A 114 -15.67 -11.44 -15.93
C VAL A 114 -15.49 -10.61 -14.66
N LYS A 115 -15.46 -11.25 -13.49
CA LYS A 115 -15.25 -10.57 -12.20
C LYS A 115 -13.91 -9.84 -12.15
N LEU A 116 -12.84 -10.46 -12.64
CA LEU A 116 -11.52 -9.84 -12.71
C LEU A 116 -11.54 -8.58 -13.58
N ARG A 117 -12.17 -8.64 -14.76
CA ARG A 117 -12.30 -7.49 -15.66
C ARG A 117 -13.14 -6.38 -15.03
N GLU A 118 -14.23 -6.71 -14.35
CA GLU A 118 -15.03 -5.73 -13.61
C GLU A 118 -14.22 -5.05 -12.50
N GLN A 119 -13.40 -5.81 -11.78
CA GLN A 119 -12.53 -5.28 -10.74
C GLN A 119 -11.46 -4.35 -11.32
N GLN A 120 -10.84 -4.73 -12.45
CA GLN A 120 -9.87 -3.88 -13.15
C GLN A 120 -10.47 -2.53 -13.57
N VAL A 121 -11.73 -2.50 -14.02
CA VAL A 121 -12.41 -1.24 -14.34
C VAL A 121 -12.64 -0.39 -13.09
N LYS A 122 -13.04 -1.00 -11.97
CA LYS A 122 -13.19 -0.28 -10.69
C LYS A 122 -11.86 0.29 -10.20
N ASP A 123 -10.79 -0.50 -10.28
CA ASP A 123 -9.44 -0.09 -9.88
C ASP A 123 -8.94 1.07 -10.75
N PHE A 124 -9.19 1.02 -12.06
CA PHE A 124 -8.94 2.13 -12.98
C PHE A 124 -9.66 3.40 -12.56
N ASP A 125 -10.94 3.34 -12.21
CA ASP A 125 -11.71 4.51 -11.77
C ASP A 125 -11.08 5.16 -10.53
N VAL A 126 -10.60 4.35 -9.58
CA VAL A 126 -9.91 4.85 -8.38
C VAL A 126 -8.57 5.51 -8.73
N ILE A 127 -7.79 4.91 -9.65
CA ILE A 127 -6.52 5.47 -10.13
C ILE A 127 -6.75 6.81 -10.84
N ILE A 128 -7.69 6.87 -11.78
CA ILE A 128 -8.01 8.08 -12.55
C ILE A 128 -8.58 9.18 -11.65
N LYS A 129 -9.41 8.83 -10.67
CA LYS A 129 -9.88 9.79 -9.65
C LYS A 129 -8.71 10.37 -8.84
N ASN A 130 -7.69 9.56 -8.53
CA ASN A 130 -6.46 10.05 -7.89
C ASN A 130 -5.60 10.92 -8.84
N LEU A 131 -5.79 10.81 -10.15
CA LEU A 131 -5.10 11.54 -11.20
C LEU A 131 -5.97 12.64 -11.84
N ARG A 132 -6.93 13.21 -11.11
CA ARG A 132 -7.93 14.14 -11.66
C ARG A 132 -7.37 15.28 -12.54
N ASP A 133 -6.17 15.78 -12.22
CA ASP A 133 -5.50 16.84 -12.98
C ASP A 133 -4.88 16.33 -14.30
N MET A 134 -4.40 15.09 -14.32
CA MET A 134 -3.81 14.42 -15.48
C MET A 134 -4.82 13.59 -16.29
N ALA A 135 -6.01 13.31 -15.75
CA ALA A 135 -7.01 12.46 -16.39
C ALA A 135 -7.37 12.90 -17.81
N PRO A 136 -7.56 14.21 -18.12
CA PRO A 136 -7.80 14.65 -19.50
C PRO A 136 -6.62 14.39 -20.44
N VAL A 137 -5.39 14.57 -19.96
CA VAL A 137 -4.15 14.32 -20.74
C VAL A 137 -3.99 12.82 -21.01
N LEU A 138 -4.23 11.98 -20.01
CA LEU A 138 -4.17 10.53 -20.15
C LEU A 138 -5.25 10.00 -21.10
N LYS A 139 -6.48 10.55 -21.02
CA LYS A 139 -7.55 10.23 -21.96
C LYS A 139 -7.17 10.64 -23.39
N TYR A 140 -6.63 11.84 -23.57
CA TYR A 140 -6.15 12.29 -24.88
C TYR A 140 -5.10 11.31 -25.42
N MET A 141 -4.08 10.99 -24.64
CA MET A 141 -2.99 10.12 -25.06
C MET A 141 -3.45 8.69 -25.38
N TYR A 142 -4.45 8.18 -24.65
CA TYR A 142 -5.10 6.92 -24.97
C TYR A 142 -5.84 6.96 -26.31
N LEU A 143 -6.67 7.98 -26.55
CA LEU A 143 -7.41 8.10 -27.81
C LEU A 143 -6.48 8.36 -29.00
N ASP A 144 -5.37 9.07 -28.76
CA ASP A 144 -4.29 9.29 -29.72
C ASP A 144 -3.45 8.03 -29.93
N SER A 145 -3.68 6.94 -29.18
CA SER A 145 -2.96 5.68 -29.37
C SER A 145 -3.27 4.98 -30.70
N ALA A 146 -4.32 5.42 -31.37
CA ALA A 146 -4.58 5.14 -32.77
C ALA A 146 -3.43 5.56 -33.69
N THR A 147 -2.70 6.63 -33.33
CA THR A 147 -1.69 7.28 -34.18
C THR A 147 -0.29 7.30 -33.56
N CYS A 148 -0.19 7.15 -32.23
CA CYS A 148 1.05 7.27 -31.48
C CYS A 148 1.18 6.20 -30.38
N THR A 149 2.37 5.64 -30.15
CA THR A 149 2.57 4.60 -29.13
C THR A 149 2.79 5.14 -27.69
N ALA A 150 2.49 6.42 -27.45
CA ALA A 150 2.77 7.10 -26.19
C ALA A 150 2.06 6.45 -25.00
N TRP A 151 0.81 6.03 -25.19
CA TRP A 151 0.03 5.37 -24.16
C TRP A 151 0.63 4.02 -23.75
N GLU A 152 0.95 3.13 -24.70
CA GLU A 152 1.50 1.81 -24.40
C GLU A 152 2.87 1.91 -23.73
N ILE A 153 3.72 2.85 -24.16
CA ILE A 153 5.03 3.06 -23.55
C ILE A 153 4.88 3.58 -22.11
N LEU A 154 3.97 4.53 -21.88
CA LEU A 154 3.73 5.07 -20.54
C LEU A 154 3.33 3.96 -19.56
N ILE A 155 2.28 3.21 -19.87
CA ILE A 155 1.73 2.20 -18.93
C ILE A 155 2.72 1.07 -18.67
N LYS A 156 3.56 0.71 -19.65
CA LYS A 156 4.63 -0.30 -19.47
C LYS A 156 5.75 0.22 -18.57
N LYS A 157 6.18 1.48 -18.76
CA LYS A 157 7.26 2.10 -17.98
C LYS A 157 6.86 2.35 -16.52
N ASP A 158 5.58 2.58 -16.26
CA ASP A 158 5.00 2.80 -14.92
C ASP A 158 5.02 1.52 -14.04
N CYS A 159 4.97 0.34 -14.65
CA CYS A 159 4.87 -0.95 -13.93
C CYS A 159 6.16 -1.40 -13.23
N VAL A 160 7.34 -1.11 -13.79
CA VAL A 160 8.61 -1.76 -13.40
C VAL A 160 9.19 -1.23 -12.08
N GLN A 161 8.81 -0.04 -11.64
CA GLN A 161 9.56 0.71 -10.62
C GLN A 161 8.85 0.86 -9.26
N THR A 162 7.63 0.32 -9.09
CA THR A 162 6.76 0.64 -7.93
C THR A 162 6.58 -0.46 -6.89
N ARG A 163 6.87 -1.73 -7.20
CA ARG A 163 6.63 -2.88 -6.29
C ARG A 163 7.63 -3.01 -5.10
N ALA A 164 8.88 -2.54 -5.19
CA ALA A 164 9.96 -3.00 -4.30
C ALA A 164 10.34 -2.10 -3.07
N ASN A 165 9.84 -0.87 -2.97
CA ASN A 165 10.46 0.14 -2.11
C ASN A 165 9.94 0.25 -0.67
N ASP A 166 8.73 -0.24 -0.36
CA ASP A 166 8.13 -0.07 0.98
C ASP A 166 8.49 -1.24 1.90
N THR A 167 8.34 -2.48 1.41
CA THR A 167 8.65 -3.70 2.18
C THR A 167 10.13 -3.80 2.57
N SER A 168 11.04 -3.39 1.68
CA SER A 168 12.48 -3.41 1.94
C SER A 168 12.88 -2.53 3.12
N LYS A 169 12.19 -1.40 3.33
CA LYS A 169 12.44 -0.50 4.47
C LYS A 169 11.79 -1.01 5.74
N LEU A 170 10.59 -1.56 5.64
CA LEU A 170 9.83 -2.11 6.76
C LEU A 170 10.53 -3.30 7.42
N LYS A 171 11.14 -4.18 6.62
CA LYS A 171 11.90 -5.33 7.13
C LYS A 171 13.05 -4.96 8.05
N THR A 172 13.57 -3.72 7.97
CA THR A 172 14.67 -3.23 8.83
C THR A 172 14.18 -2.65 10.15
N LYS A 173 12.86 -2.55 10.34
CA LYS A 173 12.20 -1.88 11.46
C LYS A 173 11.79 -2.87 12.53
N HIS A 174 12.79 -3.52 13.13
CA HIS A 174 12.58 -4.52 14.18
C HIS A 174 11.86 -3.93 15.40
N GLU A 175 12.00 -2.62 15.64
CA GLU A 175 11.24 -1.90 16.67
C GLU A 175 9.72 -1.97 16.47
N TYR A 176 9.24 -2.22 15.23
CA TYR A 176 7.81 -2.36 14.96
C TYR A 176 7.25 -3.69 15.48
N PHE A 177 8.10 -4.68 15.75
CA PHE A 177 7.70 -5.99 16.28
C PHE A 177 7.45 -5.95 17.79
N LEU A 178 7.91 -4.89 18.48
CA LEU A 178 7.90 -4.78 19.94
C LEU A 178 6.65 -4.06 20.45
N PRO A 179 5.87 -4.59 21.40
CA PRO A 179 4.76 -3.86 22.00
C PRO A 179 5.18 -2.48 22.56
N ASP A 180 6.23 -2.42 23.37
CA ASP A 180 6.86 -1.20 23.90
C ASP A 180 8.36 -1.16 23.54
N ASP A 181 8.73 -0.42 22.49
CA ASP A 181 10.11 -0.35 21.97
C ASP A 181 11.15 0.24 22.94
N ARG A 182 10.72 0.74 24.10
CA ARG A 182 11.60 1.28 25.15
C ARG A 182 11.93 0.27 26.23
N LYS A 183 11.10 -0.76 26.37
CA LYS A 183 11.22 -1.78 27.43
C LYS A 183 11.48 -3.16 26.86
N ASP A 184 10.88 -3.42 25.71
CA ASP A 184 10.84 -4.73 25.12
C ASP A 184 12.05 -4.95 24.20
N VAL A 185 12.46 -6.21 24.07
CA VAL A 185 13.61 -6.61 23.25
C VAL A 185 13.26 -7.89 22.50
N LEU A 186 13.69 -7.96 21.23
CA LEU A 186 13.69 -9.22 20.47
C LEU A 186 14.88 -10.07 20.89
N PHE A 187 14.58 -11.26 21.40
CA PHE A 187 15.56 -12.26 21.80
C PHE A 187 15.27 -13.64 21.17
N PRO A 188 16.24 -14.26 20.48
CA PRO A 188 17.54 -13.70 20.13
C PRO A 188 17.38 -12.45 19.24
N ALA A 189 18.38 -11.57 19.23
CA ALA A 189 18.33 -10.41 18.35
C ALA A 189 18.37 -10.86 16.89
N LEU A 190 17.50 -10.30 16.05
CA LEU A 190 17.58 -10.47 14.60
C LEU A 190 18.90 -9.89 14.09
N ARG A 191 19.63 -10.70 13.33
CA ARG A 191 20.82 -10.32 12.57
C ARG A 191 20.45 -9.23 11.57
N ASN A 192 21.45 -8.46 11.19
CA ASN A 192 21.28 -7.34 10.27
C ASN A 192 20.69 -7.78 8.91
N ASN A 193 20.15 -6.80 8.17
CA ASN A 193 19.32 -6.94 6.95
C ASN A 193 19.84 -7.85 5.81
N THR A 194 21.07 -8.34 5.91
CA THR A 194 21.72 -9.23 4.94
C THR A 194 21.42 -10.71 5.18
N VAL A 195 21.10 -11.11 6.41
CA VAL A 195 20.80 -12.51 6.74
C VAL A 195 19.33 -12.58 7.15
N LYS A 196 18.49 -13.07 6.24
CA LYS A 196 17.04 -13.18 6.45
C LYS A 196 16.62 -14.51 7.07
N THR A 197 17.54 -15.46 7.22
CA THR A 197 17.25 -16.85 7.65
C THR A 197 16.87 -16.98 9.12
N ASP A 198 16.94 -15.89 9.87
CA ASP A 198 16.61 -15.84 11.30
C ASP A 198 15.23 -15.26 11.58
N ARG A 199 14.43 -15.00 10.54
CA ARG A 199 13.02 -14.63 10.68
C ARG A 199 12.16 -15.87 10.53
N ASP A 200 10.85 -15.69 10.40
CA ASP A 200 9.87 -16.76 10.25
C ASP A 200 9.67 -17.61 11.53
N LEU A 201 8.96 -18.73 11.40
CA LEU A 201 8.61 -19.66 12.48
C LEU A 201 9.82 -20.22 13.23
N GLY A 202 11.02 -20.16 12.65
CA GLY A 202 12.27 -20.53 13.35
C GLY A 202 12.58 -19.63 14.54
N HIS A 203 12.21 -18.35 14.47
CA HIS A 203 12.45 -17.38 15.54
C HIS A 203 11.36 -17.49 16.62
N PRO A 204 11.70 -17.71 17.91
CA PRO A 204 10.70 -17.95 18.95
C PRO A 204 9.67 -16.81 19.06
N MET A 205 10.12 -15.58 18.89
CA MET A 205 9.24 -14.41 18.98
C MET A 205 8.45 -14.10 17.71
N LEU A 206 9.03 -14.32 16.53
CA LEU A 206 8.29 -14.06 15.29
C LEU A 206 7.29 -15.19 15.05
N ARG A 207 7.60 -16.41 15.48
CA ARG A 207 6.66 -17.53 15.55
C ARG A 207 5.38 -17.15 16.28
N TYR A 208 5.47 -16.51 17.44
CA TYR A 208 4.29 -16.07 18.18
C TYR A 208 3.41 -15.13 17.36
N LEU A 209 4.05 -14.21 16.63
CA LEU A 209 3.37 -13.23 15.78
C LEU A 209 2.82 -13.85 14.48
N LEU A 210 3.46 -14.89 13.96
CA LEU A 210 3.12 -15.55 12.69
C LEU A 210 2.10 -16.67 12.82
N LEU A 211 2.15 -17.46 13.90
CA LEU A 211 1.19 -18.54 14.10
C LEU A 211 -0.21 -17.97 14.27
N PRO A 212 -1.25 -18.65 13.75
CA PRO A 212 -2.62 -18.26 14.00
C PRO A 212 -2.97 -18.42 15.48
N PRO A 213 -3.90 -17.61 16.02
CA PRO A 213 -4.19 -17.60 17.45
C PRO A 213 -4.60 -18.96 18.03
N HIS A 214 -5.37 -19.77 17.27
CA HIS A 214 -5.80 -21.10 17.67
C HIS A 214 -4.64 -22.10 17.81
N MET A 215 -3.52 -21.88 17.11
CA MET A 215 -2.29 -22.65 17.32
C MET A 215 -1.45 -22.05 18.44
N ARG A 216 -1.35 -20.71 18.47
CA ARG A 216 -0.56 -19.95 19.45
C ARG A 216 -1.03 -20.21 20.88
N MET A 217 -2.33 -20.39 21.11
CA MET A 217 -2.89 -20.63 22.45
C MET A 217 -2.38 -21.92 23.12
N HIS A 218 -1.82 -22.86 22.35
CA HIS A 218 -1.18 -24.07 22.88
C HIS A 218 0.28 -23.84 23.30
N LEU A 219 0.88 -22.71 22.92
CA LEU A 219 2.27 -22.36 23.23
C LEU A 219 2.33 -21.41 24.45
N PRO A 220 3.48 -21.32 25.14
CA PRO A 220 3.66 -20.35 26.21
C PRO A 220 3.39 -18.91 25.74
N PRO A 221 2.88 -18.04 26.62
CA PRO A 221 2.79 -16.62 26.31
C PRO A 221 4.20 -16.09 25.98
N LEU A 222 4.29 -15.27 24.93
CA LEU A 222 5.56 -14.68 24.56
C LEU A 222 5.88 -13.50 25.46
N GLU A 223 7.12 -13.44 25.94
CA GLU A 223 7.65 -12.28 26.63
C GLU A 223 8.66 -11.56 25.75
N PHE A 224 8.43 -10.28 25.47
CA PHE A 224 9.36 -9.47 24.71
C PHE A 224 10.49 -8.91 25.58
N ARG A 225 11.27 -9.78 26.22
CA ARG A 225 12.39 -9.37 27.07
C ARG A 225 13.56 -10.34 26.96
N GLN A 226 14.74 -9.87 27.36
CA GLN A 226 15.88 -10.76 27.52
C GLN A 226 15.62 -11.71 28.71
N PRO A 227 15.70 -13.04 28.52
CA PRO A 227 15.65 -14.00 29.61
C PRO A 227 16.79 -13.79 30.59
N ALA A 228 16.61 -14.21 31.84
CA ALA A 228 17.70 -14.17 32.82
C ALA A 228 18.88 -15.06 32.36
N PRO A 229 20.13 -14.76 32.76
CA PRO A 229 21.32 -15.45 32.24
C PRO A 229 21.33 -16.98 32.42
N ASP A 230 20.59 -17.45 33.42
CA ASP A 230 20.39 -18.84 33.81
C ASP A 230 19.14 -19.47 33.19
N THR A 231 18.29 -18.69 32.52
CA THR A 231 17.11 -19.20 31.81
C THR A 231 17.57 -19.86 30.51
N PRO A 232 17.39 -21.18 30.34
CA PRO A 232 17.73 -21.83 29.07
C PRO A 232 16.91 -21.19 27.94
N MET A 233 17.57 -20.93 26.81
CA MET A 233 16.89 -20.46 25.60
C MET A 233 15.70 -21.37 25.29
N PRO A 234 14.53 -20.84 24.93
CA PRO A 234 13.48 -21.65 24.34
C PRO A 234 13.99 -22.14 22.98
N THR A 235 14.65 -23.30 22.97
CA THR A 235 14.93 -24.03 21.74
C THR A 235 13.62 -24.65 21.26
N LEU A 236 13.53 -24.93 19.96
CA LEU A 236 12.45 -25.77 19.43
C LEU A 236 12.31 -27.11 20.19
N SER A 237 13.30 -27.53 20.97
CA SER A 237 13.29 -28.78 21.72
C SER A 237 12.99 -28.67 23.23
N TYR A 238 12.90 -27.47 23.81
CA TYR A 238 12.71 -27.30 25.26
C TYR A 238 11.59 -26.31 25.56
N VAL A 239 10.39 -26.84 25.73
CA VAL A 239 9.29 -26.15 26.40
C VAL A 239 8.80 -27.04 27.55
N THR A 240 9.64 -27.16 28.57
CA THR A 240 9.26 -27.73 29.86
C THR A 240 9.78 -26.80 30.94
N ILE A 241 8.94 -25.91 31.50
CA ILE A 241 9.31 -25.22 32.73
C ILE A 241 8.08 -25.09 33.64
N ASP A 242 8.21 -25.70 34.82
CA ASP A 242 7.50 -25.37 36.05
C ASP A 242 7.70 -23.88 36.37
N HIS A 243 6.69 -23.05 36.10
CA HIS A 243 6.69 -21.62 36.47
C HIS A 243 5.58 -21.34 37.51
N PRO A 244 5.85 -20.58 38.59
CA PRO A 244 4.93 -20.40 39.73
C PRO A 244 3.66 -19.56 39.47
N PHE A 245 3.36 -19.24 38.21
CA PHE A 245 2.12 -18.57 37.78
C PHE A 245 1.37 -19.33 36.67
N ALA A 246 1.74 -20.59 36.39
CA ALA A 246 1.22 -21.41 35.28
C ALA A 246 -0.14 -22.09 35.53
N ALA A 247 -0.84 -21.79 36.62
CA ALA A 247 -2.04 -22.55 37.00
C ALA A 247 -3.25 -22.34 36.07
N ASP A 248 -3.31 -21.23 35.33
CA ASP A 248 -4.46 -20.86 34.49
C ASP A 248 -4.17 -20.85 32.97
N LEU A 249 -2.98 -21.27 32.54
CA LEU A 249 -2.63 -21.41 31.13
C LEU A 249 -2.32 -22.88 30.85
N ALA A 250 -2.94 -23.45 29.81
CA ALA A 250 -2.69 -24.83 29.40
C ALA A 250 -1.18 -25.08 29.33
N PRO A 251 -0.65 -26.11 30.01
CA PRO A 251 0.78 -26.31 30.09
C PRO A 251 1.30 -26.47 28.66
N ALA A 252 2.41 -25.82 28.39
CA ALA A 252 3.11 -25.90 27.11
C ALA A 252 3.70 -27.29 26.79
N SER A 253 3.21 -28.32 27.51
CA SER A 253 3.40 -29.75 27.32
C SER A 253 2.16 -30.44 26.72
N SER A 254 1.19 -29.70 26.16
CA SER A 254 0.07 -30.31 25.44
C SER A 254 0.57 -31.07 24.19
N ALA A 255 -0.09 -32.17 23.84
CA ALA A 255 0.27 -32.94 22.64
C ALA A 255 0.21 -32.07 21.38
N GLU A 256 -0.69 -31.10 21.38
CA GLU A 256 -0.88 -30.08 20.36
C GLU A 256 0.33 -29.14 20.26
N ALA A 257 0.83 -28.62 21.39
CA ALA A 257 2.03 -27.79 21.42
C ALA A 257 3.23 -28.53 20.82
N GLN A 258 3.44 -29.80 21.22
CA GLN A 258 4.53 -30.60 20.69
C GLN A 258 4.38 -30.85 19.19
N LYS A 259 3.16 -31.16 18.71
CA LYS A 259 2.88 -31.36 17.29
C LYS A 259 3.20 -30.11 16.45
N ILE A 260 2.86 -28.92 16.95
CA ILE A 260 3.17 -27.65 16.28
C ILE A 260 4.69 -27.47 16.19
N ILE A 261 5.38 -27.68 17.31
CA ILE A 261 6.83 -27.52 17.42
C ILE A 261 7.58 -28.51 16.52
N ASP A 262 7.16 -29.77 16.51
CA ASP A 262 7.73 -30.81 15.65
C ASP A 262 7.49 -30.49 14.17
N GLY A 263 6.29 -30.00 13.83
CA GLY A 263 5.96 -29.57 12.47
C GLY A 263 6.83 -28.40 11.98
N ILE A 264 7.13 -27.44 12.86
CA ILE A 264 8.07 -26.35 12.55
C ILE A 264 9.48 -26.89 12.37
N ALA A 265 9.96 -27.73 13.28
CA ALA A 265 11.31 -28.30 13.21
C ALA A 265 11.53 -29.18 11.97
N ALA A 266 10.49 -29.91 11.54
CA ALA A 266 10.50 -30.74 10.35
C ALA A 266 10.19 -29.96 9.06
N ASN A 267 9.86 -28.66 9.14
CA ASN A 267 9.39 -27.84 8.03
C ASN A 267 8.17 -28.46 7.29
N THR A 268 7.26 -29.07 8.06
CA THR A 268 6.02 -29.71 7.57
C THR A 268 4.77 -28.95 8.00
N LEU A 269 4.90 -27.94 8.85
CA LEU A 269 3.78 -27.06 9.19
C LEU A 269 3.49 -26.12 8.01
N VAL A 270 2.31 -26.26 7.42
CA VAL A 270 1.81 -25.39 6.35
C VAL A 270 0.84 -24.38 6.95
N LEU A 271 1.09 -23.09 6.72
CA LEU A 271 0.17 -22.01 7.05
C LEU A 271 -0.49 -21.51 5.77
N THR A 272 -1.82 -21.51 5.76
CA THR A 272 -2.64 -21.08 4.62
C THR A 272 -3.19 -19.67 4.85
N VAL A 273 -3.94 -19.14 3.88
CA VAL A 273 -4.58 -17.83 4.02
C VAL A 273 -5.69 -17.79 5.07
N ASP A 274 -6.23 -18.95 5.46
CA ASP A 274 -7.21 -19.06 6.53
C ASP A 274 -6.54 -18.96 7.91
N ASP A 275 -5.21 -19.14 7.96
CA ASP A 275 -4.38 -19.04 9.15
C ASP A 275 -3.84 -17.62 9.33
N PHE A 276 -4.73 -16.66 9.59
CA PHE A 276 -4.30 -15.28 9.84
C PHE A 276 -3.30 -15.20 11.00
N PRO A 277 -2.15 -14.50 10.82
CA PRO A 277 -1.16 -14.33 11.86
C PRO A 277 -1.73 -13.70 13.13
N SER A 278 -1.28 -14.17 14.31
CA SER A 278 -1.65 -13.56 15.59
C SER A 278 -1.32 -12.07 15.67
N ALA A 279 -0.32 -11.59 14.93
CA ALA A 279 0.00 -10.16 14.79
C ALA A 279 -1.17 -9.29 14.28
N PHE A 280 -2.22 -9.91 13.73
CA PHE A 280 -3.41 -9.20 13.27
C PHE A 280 -4.37 -8.89 14.42
N TRP A 281 -4.31 -9.63 15.53
CA TRP A 281 -5.17 -9.42 16.69
C TRP A 281 -4.59 -8.43 17.68
N GLU A 282 -5.47 -7.68 18.35
CA GLU A 282 -5.10 -6.98 19.58
C GLU A 282 -4.59 -7.98 20.62
N GLU A 283 -3.48 -7.66 21.29
CA GLU A 283 -2.82 -8.58 22.22
C GLU A 283 -3.79 -9.02 23.32
N GLY A 284 -3.92 -10.35 23.51
CA GLY A 284 -4.81 -10.92 24.51
C GLY A 284 -6.31 -10.83 24.21
N SER A 285 -6.71 -10.34 23.03
CA SER A 285 -8.14 -10.17 22.67
C SER A 285 -8.78 -11.39 22.01
N TYR A 286 -7.99 -12.29 21.43
CA TYR A 286 -8.48 -13.46 20.69
C TYR A 286 -9.37 -14.33 21.57
N ASP A 287 -10.52 -14.69 21.04
CA ASP A 287 -11.54 -15.49 21.69
C ASP A 287 -11.98 -16.57 20.70
N PRO A 288 -11.79 -17.87 21.00
CA PRO A 288 -12.20 -18.95 20.10
C PRO A 288 -13.72 -18.96 19.79
N GLU A 289 -14.53 -18.39 20.69
CA GLU A 289 -15.97 -18.28 20.51
C GLU A 289 -16.39 -17.00 19.75
N ASP A 290 -15.45 -16.05 19.57
CA ASP A 290 -15.61 -14.80 18.83
C ASP A 290 -14.28 -14.39 18.18
N GLU A 291 -13.90 -15.07 17.09
CA GLU A 291 -12.61 -14.85 16.43
C GLU A 291 -12.46 -13.43 15.85
N ALA A 292 -13.58 -12.72 15.62
CA ALA A 292 -13.58 -11.35 15.11
C ALA A 292 -13.17 -10.32 16.18
N LYS A 293 -13.18 -10.71 17.46
CA LYS A 293 -12.80 -9.86 18.58
C LYS A 293 -11.32 -9.47 18.48
N GLY A 294 -11.09 -8.17 18.29
CA GLY A 294 -9.74 -7.61 18.16
C GLY A 294 -9.02 -7.94 16.85
N LEU A 295 -9.65 -8.66 15.92
CA LEU A 295 -9.09 -8.93 14.60
C LEU A 295 -8.82 -7.62 13.83
N PHE A 296 -7.65 -7.54 13.19
CA PHE A 296 -7.05 -6.37 12.55
C PHE A 296 -6.69 -5.19 13.48
N LYS A 297 -6.87 -5.34 14.79
CA LYS A 297 -6.49 -4.35 15.80
C LYS A 297 -5.10 -4.60 16.43
N GLY A 298 -4.32 -5.53 15.89
CA GLY A 298 -2.95 -5.78 16.33
C GLY A 298 -2.02 -4.58 16.12
N TYR A 299 -1.13 -4.31 17.09
CA TYR A 299 -0.33 -3.08 17.17
C TYR A 299 0.59 -2.85 15.97
N MET A 300 0.98 -3.90 15.23
CA MET A 300 1.80 -3.80 14.03
C MET A 300 1.05 -3.15 12.86
N VAL A 301 -0.25 -3.42 12.72
CA VAL A 301 -1.09 -2.93 11.62
C VAL A 301 -1.09 -1.41 11.53
N PRO A 302 -1.42 -0.65 12.61
CA PRO A 302 -1.40 0.81 12.53
C PRO A 302 0.01 1.39 12.41
N ARG A 303 1.06 0.69 12.85
CA ARG A 303 2.47 1.11 12.64
C ARG A 303 2.83 1.05 11.16
N VAL A 304 2.45 -0.02 10.47
CA VAL A 304 2.66 -0.16 9.02
C VAL A 304 1.82 0.86 8.25
N LEU A 305 0.55 1.04 8.59
CA LEU A 305 -0.27 2.10 7.99
C LEU A 305 0.38 3.47 8.16
N ARG A 306 0.84 3.83 9.36
CA ARG A 306 1.51 5.11 9.61
C ARG A 306 2.83 5.22 8.88
N HIS A 307 3.64 4.16 8.81
CA HIS A 307 4.89 4.14 8.05
C HIS A 307 4.64 4.45 6.57
N THR A 308 3.66 3.75 5.99
CA THR A 308 3.30 3.86 4.58
C THR A 308 2.65 5.20 4.28
N TRP A 309 1.67 5.66 5.08
CA TRP A 309 0.87 6.83 4.72
C TRP A 309 1.36 8.13 5.33
N THR A 310 1.83 8.12 6.58
CA THR A 310 2.25 9.33 7.30
C THR A 310 3.77 9.47 7.46
N GLY A 311 4.53 8.41 7.17
CA GLY A 311 5.99 8.37 7.11
C GLY A 311 6.65 7.62 8.29
N PRO A 312 7.91 7.17 8.13
CA PRO A 312 8.58 6.28 9.10
C PRO A 312 8.75 6.86 10.52
N GLU A 313 9.04 8.15 10.64
CA GLU A 313 9.21 8.86 11.93
C GLU A 313 7.94 8.85 12.79
N SER A 314 6.82 8.51 12.17
CA SER A 314 5.50 8.65 12.73
C SER A 314 4.86 7.29 13.03
N ALA A 315 5.52 6.20 12.62
CA ALA A 315 5.04 4.83 12.79
C ALA A 315 4.87 4.44 14.26
N MET A 316 5.77 4.86 15.15
CA MET A 316 5.74 4.54 16.58
C MET A 316 5.02 5.61 17.42
N VAL A 317 4.51 6.68 16.80
CA VAL A 317 3.88 7.80 17.51
C VAL A 317 2.37 7.73 17.34
N GLU A 318 1.67 7.41 18.42
CA GLU A 318 0.19 7.43 18.47
C GLU A 318 -0.36 8.82 18.09
N PRO A 319 -1.38 8.90 17.22
CA PRO A 319 -1.96 10.17 16.80
C PRO A 319 -2.61 10.98 17.92
N SER A 320 -3.11 10.30 18.97
CA SER A 320 -3.92 10.87 20.07
C SER A 320 -3.15 11.86 20.95
N LYS A 321 -1.82 11.82 20.94
CA LYS A 321 -0.97 12.78 21.66
C LYS A 321 -0.66 13.97 20.76
N LYS A 322 -1.66 14.85 20.54
CA LYS A 322 -1.56 16.16 19.86
C LYS A 322 -0.27 16.27 19.04
N ARG A 323 -0.23 15.65 17.85
CA ARG A 323 0.95 15.78 16.96
C ARG A 323 1.22 17.27 16.79
N LYS A 324 2.24 17.79 17.49
CA LYS A 324 2.55 19.24 17.53
C LYS A 324 2.78 19.84 16.14
N LYS A 325 3.00 19.00 15.12
CA LYS A 325 3.35 19.37 13.74
C LYS A 325 2.38 18.86 12.66
N GLY A 326 1.21 18.34 13.03
CA GLY A 326 0.26 17.79 12.04
C GLY A 326 0.83 16.60 11.24
N ILE A 327 0.23 16.29 10.09
CA ILE A 327 0.76 15.30 9.14
C ILE A 327 1.85 15.96 8.27
N ARG A 328 3.00 15.29 8.11
CA ARG A 328 4.13 15.81 7.31
C ARG A 328 3.71 16.07 5.86
N ARG A 329 3.98 17.26 5.32
CA ARG A 329 3.56 17.70 3.97
C ARG A 329 4.04 16.79 2.83
N ASP A 330 5.15 16.10 3.01
CA ASP A 330 5.81 15.23 2.04
C ASP A 330 5.50 13.73 2.24
N CYS A 331 4.57 13.37 3.12
CA CYS A 331 4.14 11.98 3.27
C CYS A 331 3.16 11.56 2.16
N ASN A 332 2.98 10.25 2.00
CA ASN A 332 2.10 9.69 0.97
C ASN A 332 0.65 10.17 1.13
N ALA A 333 0.11 10.29 2.34
CA ALA A 333 -1.24 10.80 2.58
C ALA A 333 -1.45 12.20 1.95
N ASN A 334 -0.53 13.14 2.19
CA ASN A 334 -0.57 14.48 1.58
C ASN A 334 -0.31 14.46 0.07
N LEU A 335 0.61 13.61 -0.39
CA LEU A 335 0.93 13.46 -1.81
C LEU A 335 -0.25 12.91 -2.62
N HIS A 336 -1.07 12.05 -2.03
CA HIS A 336 -2.20 11.41 -2.69
C HIS A 336 -3.56 12.01 -2.29
N LYS A 337 -3.56 12.98 -1.36
CA LYS A 337 -4.75 13.51 -0.67
C LYS A 337 -5.64 12.39 -0.12
N GLN A 338 -5.01 11.39 0.50
CA GLN A 338 -5.66 10.24 1.11
C GLN A 338 -5.54 10.34 2.63
N TYR A 339 -6.66 10.59 3.30
CA TYR A 339 -6.73 10.75 4.76
C TYR A 339 -7.79 9.86 5.40
N VAL A 340 -8.34 8.94 4.62
CA VAL A 340 -9.32 7.95 5.06
C VAL A 340 -8.70 6.58 4.84
N VAL A 341 -8.62 5.77 5.89
CA VAL A 341 -8.19 4.37 5.77
C VAL A 341 -9.28 3.60 5.04
N THR A 342 -8.94 3.06 3.86
CA THR A 342 -9.82 2.18 3.09
C THR A 342 -9.51 0.70 3.40
N PRO A 343 -10.44 -0.22 3.08
CA PRO A 343 -10.18 -1.66 3.10
C PRO A 343 -8.88 -2.05 2.38
N GLU A 344 -8.59 -1.46 1.21
CA GLU A 344 -7.38 -1.71 0.42
C GLU A 344 -6.12 -1.30 1.17
N MET A 345 -6.14 -0.13 1.82
CA MET A 345 -5.02 0.34 2.63
C MET A 345 -4.75 -0.61 3.81
N ALA A 346 -5.80 -1.10 4.45
CA ALA A 346 -5.71 -2.08 5.53
C ALA A 346 -5.18 -3.43 5.02
N GLY A 347 -5.73 -3.97 3.94
CA GLY A 347 -5.28 -5.21 3.30
C GLY A 347 -3.81 -5.17 2.92
N ASN A 348 -3.37 -4.09 2.26
CA ASN A 348 -1.95 -3.90 1.94
C ASN A 348 -1.07 -3.83 3.21
N ALA A 349 -1.52 -3.15 4.26
CA ALA A 349 -0.77 -3.10 5.52
C ALA A 349 -0.64 -4.49 6.18
N LEU A 350 -1.69 -5.30 6.16
CA LEU A 350 -1.71 -6.65 6.73
C LEU A 350 -0.78 -7.61 5.96
N CYS A 351 -0.81 -7.57 4.62
CA CYS A 351 0.17 -8.28 3.82
C CYS A 351 1.60 -7.83 4.15
N GLN A 352 1.82 -6.52 4.35
CA GLN A 352 3.14 -5.99 4.70
C GLN A 352 3.59 -6.45 6.09
N VAL A 353 2.69 -6.50 7.07
CA VAL A 353 2.96 -7.08 8.41
C VAL A 353 3.45 -8.53 8.26
N ARG A 354 2.74 -9.35 7.49
CA ARG A 354 3.14 -10.74 7.26
C ARG A 354 4.51 -10.84 6.59
N THR A 355 4.74 -10.09 5.51
CA THR A 355 6.05 -10.09 4.82
C THR A 355 7.19 -9.60 5.71
N MET A 356 6.93 -8.68 6.65
CA MET A 356 7.96 -8.22 7.59
C MET A 356 8.43 -9.35 8.51
N LEU A 357 7.51 -10.24 8.91
CA LEU A 357 7.76 -11.35 9.81
C LEU A 357 8.35 -12.57 9.09
N SER A 358 8.10 -12.74 7.78
CA SER A 358 8.62 -13.86 7.00
C SER A 358 10.04 -13.63 6.44
N ASN A 359 10.69 -14.74 6.08
CA ASN A 359 12.01 -14.77 5.44
C ASN A 359 11.96 -14.21 4.01
N ASP A 360 10.85 -14.42 3.31
CA ASP A 360 10.71 -14.14 1.90
C ASP A 360 10.42 -12.67 1.58
N ASN A 361 10.90 -12.22 0.42
CA ASN A 361 10.49 -10.91 -0.08
C ASN A 361 9.01 -10.95 -0.48
N TRP A 362 8.41 -9.77 -0.61
CA TRP A 362 7.06 -9.68 -1.16
C TRP A 362 7.03 -10.31 -2.56
N SER A 363 6.16 -11.30 -2.71
CA SER A 363 5.80 -11.99 -3.95
C SER A 363 4.30 -12.26 -3.95
N GLU A 364 3.78 -12.85 -5.02
CA GLU A 364 2.39 -13.30 -5.07
C GLU A 364 2.13 -14.44 -4.07
N SER A 365 3.13 -15.30 -3.85
CA SER A 365 3.12 -16.36 -2.84
C SER A 365 4.39 -16.41 -2.00
N ASP A 366 4.30 -16.94 -0.78
CA ASP A 366 5.39 -17.26 0.16
C ASP A 366 5.13 -18.68 0.67
N GLY A 367 5.79 -19.65 0.03
CA GLY A 367 5.41 -21.07 0.10
C GLY A 367 3.98 -21.29 -0.41
N ASP A 368 3.14 -21.90 0.43
CA ASP A 368 1.73 -22.17 0.16
C ASP A 368 0.80 -20.99 0.51
N PHE A 369 1.35 -19.89 1.02
CA PHE A 369 0.53 -18.75 1.41
C PHE A 369 0.44 -17.72 0.29
N ASP A 370 -0.79 -17.40 -0.11
CA ASP A 370 -1.12 -16.47 -1.18
C ASP A 370 -1.40 -15.06 -0.63
N TYR A 371 -0.56 -14.08 -0.99
CA TYR A 371 -0.73 -12.69 -0.55
C TYR A 371 -1.88 -11.98 -1.27
N GLU A 372 -2.19 -12.36 -2.50
CA GLU A 372 -3.32 -11.80 -3.25
C GLU A 372 -4.63 -12.28 -2.63
N GLN A 373 -4.72 -13.56 -2.28
CA GLN A 373 -5.87 -14.12 -1.59
C GLN A 373 -6.01 -13.52 -0.18
N LEU A 374 -4.92 -13.34 0.59
CA LEU A 374 -4.97 -12.60 1.86
C LEU A 374 -5.52 -11.18 1.67
N PHE A 375 -4.99 -10.43 0.70
CA PHE A 375 -5.45 -9.07 0.40
C PHE A 375 -6.94 -9.05 0.09
N ASN A 376 -7.39 -9.93 -0.81
CA ASN A 376 -8.78 -10.04 -1.24
C ASN A 376 -9.71 -10.43 -0.09
N SER A 377 -9.31 -11.38 0.76
CA SER A 377 -10.06 -11.79 1.95
C SER A 377 -10.24 -10.63 2.93
N VAL A 378 -9.17 -9.90 3.23
CA VAL A 378 -9.25 -8.71 4.11
C VAL A 378 -10.18 -7.65 3.54
N VAL A 379 -10.04 -7.33 2.24
CA VAL A 379 -10.87 -6.33 1.58
C VAL A 379 -12.34 -6.74 1.60
N ALA A 380 -12.64 -8.02 1.33
CA ALA A 380 -14.01 -8.54 1.37
C ALA A 380 -14.61 -8.47 2.79
N ILE A 381 -13.82 -8.80 3.82
CA ILE A 381 -14.24 -8.74 5.23
C ILE A 381 -14.51 -7.29 5.68
N LEU A 382 -13.67 -6.34 5.27
CA LEU A 382 -13.79 -4.92 5.65
C LEU A 382 -14.72 -4.11 4.72
N ARG A 383 -15.08 -4.66 3.56
CA ARG A 383 -16.12 -4.15 2.66
C ARG A 383 -17.17 -5.23 2.40
N PRO A 384 -17.96 -5.58 3.42
CA PRO A 384 -19.01 -6.58 3.27
C PRO A 384 -20.07 -6.11 2.29
N ASP A 385 -20.67 -7.06 1.57
CA ASP A 385 -21.80 -6.81 0.68
C ASP A 385 -22.98 -6.20 1.47
N PRO A 386 -23.81 -5.33 0.87
CA PRO A 386 -25.01 -4.83 1.52
C PRO A 386 -25.95 -5.93 2.06
N ALA A 387 -25.93 -7.13 1.49
CA ALA A 387 -26.69 -8.29 1.97
C ALA A 387 -26.06 -9.00 3.18
N THR A 388 -24.77 -8.81 3.48
CA THR A 388 -24.10 -9.40 4.66
C THR A 388 -24.75 -8.92 5.95
N PRO A 389 -24.95 -9.74 7.00
CA PRO A 389 -25.65 -9.34 8.24
C PRO A 389 -25.18 -8.01 8.84
N ALA A 390 -26.13 -7.22 9.39
CA ALA A 390 -25.87 -5.86 9.87
C ALA A 390 -24.78 -5.79 10.96
N GLY A 391 -24.68 -6.81 11.82
CA GLY A 391 -23.63 -6.92 12.84
C GLY A 391 -22.22 -6.97 12.24
N VAL A 392 -22.03 -7.76 11.18
CA VAL A 392 -20.75 -7.85 10.47
C VAL A 392 -20.39 -6.52 9.80
N ARG A 393 -21.37 -5.86 9.17
CA ARG A 393 -21.15 -4.53 8.56
C ARG A 393 -20.80 -3.46 9.61
N ALA A 394 -21.42 -3.52 10.78
CA ALA A 394 -21.13 -2.61 11.88
C ALA A 394 -19.72 -2.84 12.44
N TRP A 395 -19.34 -4.10 12.65
CA TRP A 395 -17.98 -4.48 13.07
C TRP A 395 -16.93 -4.02 12.05
N ALA A 396 -17.14 -4.25 10.75
CA ALA A 396 -16.20 -3.83 9.71
C ALA A 396 -15.99 -2.30 9.71
N LYS A 397 -17.08 -1.54 9.88
CA LYS A 397 -17.05 -0.08 10.00
C LYS A 397 -16.31 0.37 11.26
N GLU A 398 -16.54 -0.27 12.40
CA GLU A 398 -15.85 0.02 13.65
C GLU A 398 -14.35 -0.25 13.54
N THR A 399 -13.95 -1.38 12.95
CA THR A 399 -12.55 -1.75 12.74
C THR A 399 -11.85 -0.74 11.82
N LEU A 400 -12.48 -0.32 10.72
CA LEU A 400 -11.95 0.74 9.85
C LEU A 400 -11.85 2.09 10.57
N GLN A 401 -12.83 2.44 11.40
CA GLN A 401 -12.79 3.67 12.19
C GLN A 401 -11.66 3.63 13.23
N TRP A 402 -11.45 2.48 13.88
CA TRP A 402 -10.33 2.29 14.80
C TRP A 402 -8.99 2.46 14.04
N LEU A 403 -8.82 1.83 12.88
CA LEU A 403 -7.61 1.99 12.06
C LEU A 403 -7.42 3.45 11.60
N GLN A 404 -8.50 4.15 11.26
CA GLN A 404 -8.51 5.57 10.93
C GLN A 404 -7.95 6.41 12.09
N ASP A 405 -8.50 6.20 13.30
CA ASP A 405 -8.08 6.93 14.50
C ASP A 405 -6.63 6.61 14.87
N GLN A 406 -6.19 5.37 14.68
CA GLN A 406 -4.81 4.96 14.91
C GLN A 406 -3.84 5.47 13.84
N THR A 407 -4.30 5.77 12.62
CA THR A 407 -3.43 6.20 11.52
C THR A 407 -3.34 7.72 11.40
N PHE A 408 -4.50 8.37 11.33
CA PHE A 408 -4.63 9.80 11.08
C PHE A 408 -5.13 10.57 12.30
N GLY A 409 -5.71 9.89 13.30
CA GLY A 409 -6.31 10.53 14.46
C GLY A 409 -7.43 11.48 14.07
N SER A 410 -7.54 12.60 14.79
CA SER A 410 -8.52 13.65 14.51
C SER A 410 -8.12 14.60 13.36
N TYR A 411 -7.13 14.23 12.54
CA TYR A 411 -6.71 15.06 11.43
C TYR A 411 -7.87 15.28 10.46
N LYS A 412 -8.20 16.54 10.25
CA LYS A 412 -9.08 16.98 9.16
C LYS A 412 -8.18 17.64 8.13
N PRO A 413 -8.21 17.20 6.86
CA PRO A 413 -7.55 17.96 5.82
C PRO A 413 -8.11 19.38 5.84
N GLU A 414 -7.23 20.38 5.80
CA GLU A 414 -7.65 21.71 5.37
C GLU A 414 -8.25 21.50 3.97
N GLU A 415 -9.50 21.93 3.76
CA GLU A 415 -10.05 22.02 2.41
C GLU A 415 -9.04 22.88 1.65
N ASP A 416 -8.34 22.28 0.69
CA ASP A 416 -7.53 23.10 -0.20
C ASP A 416 -8.56 23.98 -0.90
N ASP A 417 -8.62 25.26 -0.50
CA ASP A 417 -9.12 26.31 -1.38
C ASP A 417 -8.50 25.98 -2.73
N GLU A 418 -9.35 25.71 -3.74
CA GLU A 418 -8.92 25.65 -5.13
C GLU A 418 -7.88 26.74 -5.28
N GLU A 419 -6.66 26.40 -5.74
CA GLU A 419 -5.55 27.34 -5.82
C GLU A 419 -6.03 28.52 -6.67
N GLU A 420 -6.66 29.49 -5.99
CA GLU A 420 -7.20 30.71 -6.55
C GLU A 420 -5.95 31.30 -7.11
N SER A 421 -5.88 31.29 -8.44
CA SER A 421 -4.75 31.66 -9.24
C SER A 421 -3.96 32.70 -8.47
N ARG A 422 -2.81 32.31 -7.89
CA ARG A 422 -1.97 33.25 -7.12
C ARG A 422 -1.98 34.54 -7.91
N PRO A 423 -2.37 35.71 -7.35
CA PRO A 423 -2.65 36.88 -8.16
C PRO A 423 -1.41 37.25 -8.96
N ALA A 424 -1.39 36.79 -10.20
CA ALA A 424 -0.34 37.03 -11.16
C ALA A 424 -0.50 38.49 -11.57
N LEU A 425 0.62 39.22 -11.58
CA LEU A 425 0.78 40.57 -12.12
C LEU A 425 0.07 41.74 -11.40
N ALA A 426 -1.11 41.57 -10.79
CA ALA A 426 -1.87 42.70 -10.22
C ALA A 426 -1.12 43.42 -9.07
N SER A 427 -0.37 42.70 -8.22
CA SER A 427 0.40 43.31 -7.11
C SER A 427 1.71 43.96 -7.53
N VAL A 428 2.27 43.58 -8.69
CA VAL A 428 3.47 44.21 -9.27
C VAL A 428 3.06 45.48 -10.02
N VAL A 429 1.97 45.42 -10.80
CA VAL A 429 1.41 46.58 -11.51
C VAL A 429 0.97 47.66 -10.51
N THR A 430 0.28 47.29 -9.42
CA THR A 430 -0.11 48.26 -8.37
C THR A 430 1.09 48.89 -7.66
N ARG A 431 2.21 48.15 -7.54
CA ARG A 431 3.47 48.65 -6.93
C ARG A 431 4.23 49.58 -7.87
N ILE A 432 4.22 49.28 -9.17
CA ILE A 432 4.77 50.13 -10.24
C ILE A 432 3.96 51.43 -10.36
N PHE A 433 2.63 51.37 -10.27
CA PHE A 433 1.77 52.56 -10.26
C PHE A 433 2.00 53.44 -9.02
N LYS A 434 2.19 52.85 -7.83
CA LYS A 434 2.54 53.60 -6.61
C LYS A 434 3.95 54.22 -6.65
N GLN A 435 4.92 53.59 -7.31
CA GLN A 435 6.29 54.10 -7.43
C GLN A 435 6.45 55.21 -8.48
N ARG A 436 5.47 55.38 -9.38
CA ARG A 436 5.46 56.44 -10.40
C ARG A 436 4.49 57.60 -10.09
N ALA A 437 3.84 57.56 -8.94
CA ALA A 437 2.91 58.60 -8.46
C ALA A 437 3.52 59.51 -7.37
N THR A 438 4.85 59.46 -7.19
CA THR A 438 5.65 60.40 -6.37
C THR A 438 6.69 61.07 -7.23
#